data_AF-A0A1I3U842-F1
#
_entry.id   AF-A0A1I3U842-F1
#
_cell.length_a   1.000
_cell.length_b   1.000
_cell.length_c   1.000
_cell.angle_alpha   90.00
_cell.angle_beta   90.00
_cell.angle_gamma   90.00
#
_symmetry.space_group_name_H-M   'P 1'
#
loop_
_entity.id
_entity.type
_entity.pdbx_description
1 polymer ?
#
loop_
_entity_poly.entity_id
_entity_poly.type
_entity_poly.pdbx_seq_one_letter_code
_entity_poly.pdbx_strand_id
1 'polypeptide(L)'
;MKANITIIANVIEDHMDVMGPTLDDIAEAFSSTIPENGYVIIPETPYQKYFEKVARQKNSKVVVADESWIDETYLQKFPFMIFPQNAALAMAVADILNIDHEVALEGMLQAPVDPGAMRVHRFGKEEAPKYFFNGFAANDTTSTLNIWERIQQLDYPDHERTVVMSCRSDRVERTIDFAENVLPHIEMERLIVMGESVWPVTKAYEEGKIRPLNLINLEKASTEVIVDHLKELPDHSVIYGIGNIVGAGEKVAAAVEELEFQPSYRGEIGWDEVEEVEESRSFSRKVLQTNK
;
A
#
# COMPACT_ATOMS: atom_id res chain seq x y z
N MET A 1 -5.86 4.32 31.52
CA MET A 1 -5.10 5.36 30.78
C MET A 1 -5.74 6.71 31.04
N LYS A 2 -4.98 7.81 31.17
CA LYS A 2 -5.54 9.17 31.23
C LYS A 2 -5.01 9.93 30.01
N ALA A 3 -5.84 10.08 28.99
CA ALA A 3 -5.53 10.85 27.78
C ALA A 3 -6.28 12.19 27.81
N ASN A 4 -5.79 13.19 27.08
CA ASN A 4 -6.52 14.45 26.82
C ASN A 4 -7.18 14.45 25.43
N ILE A 5 -6.60 13.68 24.50
CA ILE A 5 -7.07 13.49 23.14
C ILE A 5 -7.01 11.98 22.89
N THR A 6 -8.11 11.41 22.43
CA THR A 6 -8.20 10.02 21.97
C THR A 6 -8.42 10.02 20.48
N ILE A 7 -7.72 9.16 19.74
CA ILE A 7 -7.93 8.95 18.31
C ILE A 7 -8.50 7.55 18.14
N ILE A 8 -9.68 7.44 17.53
CA ILE A 8 -10.24 6.16 17.10
C ILE A 8 -10.07 6.13 15.59
N ALA A 9 -9.01 5.45 15.12
CA ALA A 9 -8.61 5.52 13.71
C ALA A 9 -9.57 4.77 12.78
N ASN A 10 -10.20 3.70 13.25
CA ASN A 10 -11.22 2.96 12.51
C ASN A 10 -12.14 2.18 13.48
N VAL A 11 -13.24 1.65 12.95
CA VAL A 11 -14.10 0.66 13.62
C VAL A 11 -14.36 -0.43 12.59
N ILE A 12 -13.52 -1.47 12.60
CA ILE A 12 -13.54 -2.60 11.65
C ILE A 12 -13.56 -3.92 12.42
N GLU A 13 -13.90 -5.00 11.72
CA GLU A 13 -13.88 -6.35 12.29
C GLU A 13 -12.43 -6.79 12.54
N ASP A 14 -11.94 -6.52 13.74
CA ASP A 14 -10.62 -6.91 14.20
C ASP A 14 -10.71 -7.41 15.65
N HIS A 15 -9.97 -8.46 15.98
CA HIS A 15 -9.92 -9.03 17.32
C HIS A 15 -11.30 -9.30 17.98
N MET A 16 -12.28 -9.77 17.20
CA MET A 16 -13.67 -10.04 17.64
C MET A 16 -13.74 -10.94 18.89
N ASP A 17 -12.81 -11.89 19.04
CA ASP A 17 -12.73 -12.79 20.20
C ASP A 17 -12.50 -12.06 21.54
N VAL A 18 -11.96 -10.83 21.50
CA VAL A 18 -11.64 -10.01 22.66
C VAL A 18 -12.62 -8.85 22.81
N MET A 19 -13.00 -8.21 21.69
CA MET A 19 -13.80 -6.99 21.69
C MET A 19 -15.31 -7.22 21.61
N GLY A 20 -15.75 -8.44 21.30
CA GLY A 20 -17.14 -8.81 21.14
C GLY A 20 -17.47 -9.17 19.68
N PRO A 21 -18.59 -9.87 19.45
CA PRO A 21 -18.91 -10.45 18.15
C PRO A 21 -19.41 -9.45 17.10
N THR A 22 -19.60 -8.18 17.44
CA THR A 22 -20.13 -7.16 16.51
C THR A 22 -19.32 -5.86 16.49
N LEU A 23 -19.46 -5.10 15.39
CA LEU A 23 -18.89 -3.75 15.28
C LEU A 23 -19.45 -2.79 16.35
N ASP A 24 -20.67 -3.02 16.83
CA ASP A 24 -21.25 -2.25 17.93
C ASP A 24 -20.48 -2.48 19.24
N ASP A 25 -20.06 -3.73 19.49
CA ASP A 25 -19.23 -4.08 20.66
C ASP A 25 -17.84 -3.43 20.57
N ILE A 26 -17.25 -3.40 19.37
CA ILE A 26 -15.98 -2.70 19.12
C ILE A 26 -16.12 -1.19 19.38
N ALA A 27 -17.17 -0.57 18.85
CA ALA A 27 -17.44 0.84 19.08
C ALA A 27 -17.66 1.13 20.58
N GLU A 28 -18.37 0.25 21.28
CA GLU A 28 -18.54 0.33 22.73
C GLU A 28 -17.20 0.24 23.47
N ALA A 29 -16.38 -0.76 23.13
CA ALA A 29 -15.06 -0.94 23.70
C ALA A 29 -14.17 0.31 23.51
N PHE A 30 -14.12 0.86 22.30
CA PHE A 30 -13.36 2.07 22.02
C PHE A 30 -13.91 3.30 22.75
N SER A 31 -15.22 3.40 22.94
CA SER A 31 -15.83 4.52 23.66
C SER A 31 -15.37 4.64 25.12
N SER A 32 -14.89 3.54 25.72
CA SER A 32 -14.29 3.53 27.05
C SER A 32 -13.02 4.40 27.12
N THR A 33 -12.30 4.55 26.01
CA THR A 33 -11.06 5.32 25.89
C THR A 33 -11.30 6.84 25.73
N ILE A 34 -12.54 7.26 25.47
CA ILE A 34 -12.90 8.68 25.37
C ILE A 34 -12.58 9.36 26.73
N PRO A 35 -11.81 10.45 26.75
CA PRO A 35 -11.40 11.09 27.98
C PRO A 35 -12.55 11.90 28.59
N GLU A 36 -12.40 12.32 29.83
CA GLU A 36 -13.24 13.37 30.43
C GLU A 36 -12.65 14.75 30.12
N ASN A 37 -13.51 15.72 29.79
CA ASN A 37 -13.11 17.10 29.50
C ASN A 37 -12.00 17.23 28.41
N GLY A 38 -12.09 16.41 27.37
CA GLY A 38 -11.08 16.33 26.32
C GLY A 38 -11.67 16.23 24.91
N TYR A 39 -10.90 15.61 24.01
CA TYR A 39 -11.29 15.43 22.61
C TYR A 39 -11.25 13.96 22.22
N VAL A 40 -12.15 13.56 21.33
CA VAL A 40 -12.05 12.32 20.56
C VAL A 40 -12.05 12.67 19.08
N ILE A 41 -11.05 12.20 18.37
CA ILE A 41 -10.90 12.36 16.92
C ILE A 41 -11.30 11.04 16.28
N ILE A 42 -12.16 11.10 15.26
CA ILE A 42 -12.66 9.94 14.52
C ILE A 42 -12.61 10.22 13.01
N PRO A 43 -12.49 9.20 12.15
CA PRO A 43 -12.78 9.36 10.74
C PRO A 43 -14.30 9.50 10.51
N GLU A 44 -14.71 9.73 9.27
CA GLU A 44 -16.11 9.50 8.89
C GLU A 44 -16.52 8.04 9.19
N THR A 45 -17.59 7.87 9.95
CA THR A 45 -18.01 6.53 10.41
C THR A 45 -19.51 6.48 10.72
N PRO A 46 -20.18 5.34 10.49
CA PRO A 46 -21.57 5.13 10.92
C PRO A 46 -21.77 5.35 12.44
N TYR A 47 -20.71 5.21 13.23
CA TYR A 47 -20.72 5.35 14.68
C TYR A 47 -20.55 6.79 15.19
N GLN A 48 -20.49 7.80 14.32
CA GLN A 48 -20.27 9.19 14.73
C GLN A 48 -21.27 9.64 15.81
N LYS A 49 -22.58 9.43 15.58
CA LYS A 49 -23.63 9.81 16.53
C LYS A 49 -23.51 9.09 17.88
N TYR A 50 -23.02 7.85 17.85
CA TYR A 50 -22.76 7.08 19.05
C TYR A 50 -21.61 7.70 19.85
N PHE A 51 -20.47 7.98 19.21
CA PHE A 51 -19.33 8.63 19.87
C PHE A 51 -19.67 10.04 20.37
N GLU A 52 -20.46 10.83 19.63
CA GLU A 52 -20.95 12.14 20.07
C GLU A 52 -21.78 12.05 21.36
N LYS A 53 -22.65 11.03 21.44
CA LYS A 53 -23.45 10.78 22.64
C LYS A 53 -22.56 10.47 23.85
N VAL A 54 -21.56 9.60 23.70
CA VAL A 54 -20.65 9.20 24.80
C VAL A 54 -19.73 10.36 25.18
N ALA A 55 -19.15 11.06 24.21
CA ALA A 55 -18.29 12.21 24.45
C ALA A 55 -19.02 13.30 25.25
N ARG A 56 -20.28 13.60 24.91
CA ARG A 56 -21.10 14.56 25.65
C ARG A 56 -21.30 14.17 27.12
N GLN A 57 -21.46 12.88 27.42
CA GLN A 57 -21.59 12.41 28.82
C GLN A 57 -20.30 12.64 29.62
N LYS A 58 -19.15 12.62 28.94
CA LYS A 58 -17.82 12.86 29.52
C LYS A 58 -17.36 14.33 29.41
N ASN A 59 -18.25 15.24 29.00
CA ASN A 59 -17.93 16.64 28.70
C ASN A 59 -16.77 16.81 27.69
N SER A 60 -16.66 15.88 26.74
CA SER A 60 -15.67 15.85 25.68
C SER A 60 -16.29 16.21 24.33
N LYS A 61 -15.45 16.65 23.39
CA LYS A 61 -15.85 17.01 22.03
C LYS A 61 -15.42 15.96 21.03
N VAL A 62 -16.27 15.69 20.04
CA VAL A 62 -15.91 14.88 18.87
C VAL A 62 -15.39 15.81 17.79
N VAL A 63 -14.30 15.42 17.14
CA VAL A 63 -13.77 16.03 15.92
C VAL A 63 -13.75 14.95 14.85
N VAL A 64 -14.43 15.20 13.73
CA VAL A 64 -14.38 14.31 12.56
C VAL A 64 -13.23 14.79 11.70
N ALA A 65 -12.28 13.90 11.41
CA ALA A 65 -11.16 14.20 10.52
C ALA A 65 -11.65 14.33 9.09
N ASP A 66 -11.27 15.42 8.43
CA ASP A 66 -11.69 15.76 7.08
C ASP A 66 -10.56 15.46 6.09
N GLU A 67 -10.75 14.42 5.29
CA GLU A 67 -9.76 13.96 4.30
C GLU A 67 -9.57 14.96 3.15
N SER A 68 -10.53 15.87 2.91
CA SER A 68 -10.47 16.82 1.80
C SER A 68 -9.35 17.86 1.91
N TRP A 69 -8.76 18.00 3.10
CA TRP A 69 -7.60 18.86 3.33
C TRP A 69 -6.27 18.22 2.92
N ILE A 70 -6.26 16.91 2.63
CA ILE A 70 -5.05 16.16 2.32
C ILE A 70 -4.97 15.95 0.81
N ASP A 71 -4.11 16.74 0.17
CA ASP A 71 -3.84 16.59 -1.26
C ASP A 71 -3.07 15.29 -1.57
N GLU A 72 -3.47 14.59 -2.63
CA GLU A 72 -2.76 13.39 -3.10
C GLU A 72 -1.28 13.68 -3.45
N THR A 73 -1.02 14.86 -4.02
CA THR A 73 0.35 15.32 -4.33
C THR A 73 1.21 15.53 -3.08
N TYR A 74 0.60 15.78 -1.92
CA TYR A 74 1.29 15.83 -0.65
C TYR A 74 1.62 14.41 -0.16
N LEU A 75 0.68 13.47 -0.26
CA LEU A 75 0.88 12.07 0.13
C LEU A 75 1.97 11.37 -0.69
N GLN A 76 2.12 11.71 -1.97
CA GLN A 76 3.19 11.17 -2.83
C GLN A 76 4.61 11.59 -2.40
N LYS A 77 4.76 12.57 -1.49
CA LYS A 77 6.06 12.97 -0.94
C LYS A 77 6.58 11.98 0.10
N PHE A 78 5.72 11.11 0.65
CA PHE A 78 6.13 10.10 1.60
C PHE A 78 6.87 8.95 0.88
N PRO A 79 7.94 8.39 1.48
CA PRO A 79 8.65 7.25 0.91
C PRO A 79 7.91 5.91 1.08
N PHE A 80 6.67 5.94 1.55
CA PHE A 80 5.81 4.79 1.85
C PHE A 80 4.35 5.20 1.66
N MET A 81 3.46 4.20 1.56
CA MET A 81 2.05 4.49 1.35
C MET A 81 1.41 5.08 2.62
N ILE A 82 0.79 6.24 2.48
CA ILE A 82 -0.08 6.84 3.48
C ILE A 82 -1.53 6.83 2.98
N PHE A 83 -2.45 6.50 3.89
CA PHE A 83 -3.88 6.68 3.68
C PHE A 83 -4.27 8.12 4.01
N PRO A 84 -5.05 8.82 3.16
CA PRO A 84 -5.50 10.19 3.42
C PRO A 84 -6.14 10.35 4.81
N GLN A 85 -6.95 9.38 5.22
CA GLN A 85 -7.54 9.29 6.55
C GLN A 85 -6.52 9.43 7.69
N ASN A 86 -5.38 8.75 7.61
CA ASN A 86 -4.37 8.79 8.68
C ASN A 86 -3.72 10.16 8.78
N ALA A 87 -3.46 10.81 7.65
CA ALA A 87 -2.96 12.18 7.62
C ALA A 87 -4.01 13.18 8.14
N ALA A 88 -5.29 12.99 7.80
CA ALA A 88 -6.39 13.82 8.28
C ALA A 88 -6.58 13.71 9.81
N LEU A 89 -6.47 12.49 10.37
CA LEU A 89 -6.49 12.27 11.83
C LEU A 89 -5.35 13.03 12.52
N ALA A 90 -4.14 13.00 11.95
CA ALA A 90 -2.99 13.74 12.47
C ALA A 90 -3.20 15.27 12.36
N MET A 91 -3.77 15.76 11.25
CA MET A 91 -4.14 17.17 11.10
C MET A 91 -5.17 17.62 12.14
N ALA A 92 -6.19 16.81 12.41
CA ALA A 92 -7.17 17.12 13.45
C ALA A 92 -6.54 17.22 14.85
N VAL A 93 -5.48 16.45 15.13
CA VAL A 93 -4.69 16.62 16.37
C VAL A 93 -3.98 17.98 16.37
N ALA A 94 -3.35 18.33 15.26
CA ALA A 94 -2.65 19.62 15.10
C ALA A 94 -3.62 20.80 15.33
N ASP A 95 -4.83 20.74 14.79
CA ASP A 95 -5.88 21.74 14.99
C ASP A 95 -6.26 21.92 16.46
N ILE A 96 -6.50 20.81 17.18
CA ILE A 96 -6.83 20.87 18.62
C ILE A 96 -5.68 21.51 19.42
N LEU A 97 -4.44 21.25 19.01
CA LEU A 97 -3.25 21.81 19.64
C LEU A 97 -2.89 23.22 19.16
N ASN A 98 -3.65 23.79 18.22
CA ASN A 98 -3.37 25.07 17.56
C ASN A 98 -1.97 25.11 16.91
N ILE A 99 -1.56 24.01 16.29
CA ILE A 99 -0.35 23.92 15.48
C ILE A 99 -0.71 24.38 14.06
N ASP A 100 0.15 25.23 13.47
CA ASP A 100 -0.02 25.68 12.10
C ASP A 100 0.01 24.50 11.11
N HIS A 101 -0.83 24.56 10.09
CA HIS A 101 -0.98 23.47 9.12
C HIS A 101 0.31 23.17 8.37
N GLU A 102 1.05 24.19 7.95
CA GLU A 102 2.32 24.00 7.24
C GLU A 102 3.34 23.29 8.14
N VAL A 103 3.38 23.67 9.42
CA VAL A 103 4.23 23.03 10.44
C VAL A 103 3.84 21.57 10.67
N ALA A 104 2.54 21.27 10.73
CA ALA A 104 2.05 19.90 10.89
C ALA A 104 2.39 19.02 9.67
N LEU A 105 2.19 19.55 8.45
CA LEU A 105 2.51 18.86 7.20
C LEU A 105 4.00 18.60 7.04
N GLU A 106 4.86 19.57 7.39
CA GLU A 106 6.31 19.37 7.40
C GLU A 106 6.73 18.35 8.46
N GLY A 107 6.17 18.46 9.67
CA GLY A 107 6.43 17.52 10.77
C GLY A 107 6.06 16.09 10.43
N MET A 108 4.94 15.86 9.73
CA MET A 108 4.54 14.53 9.26
C MET A 108 5.53 13.93 8.25
N LEU A 109 6.09 14.73 7.34
CA LEU A 109 7.09 14.26 6.38
C LEU A 109 8.43 13.91 7.04
N GLN A 110 8.76 14.57 8.15
CA GLN A 110 10.00 14.33 8.91
C GLN A 110 9.83 13.26 10.00
N ALA A 111 8.60 12.82 10.26
CA ALA A 111 8.33 11.83 11.30
C ALA A 111 9.05 10.50 10.99
N PRO A 112 9.66 9.85 12.00
CA PRO A 112 10.23 8.52 11.81
C PRO A 112 9.18 7.55 11.30
N VAL A 113 9.56 6.75 10.30
CA VAL A 113 8.67 5.75 9.72
C VAL A 113 8.62 4.54 10.63
N ASP A 114 7.42 4.06 10.94
CA ASP A 114 7.25 2.81 11.67
C ASP A 114 7.91 1.65 10.91
N PRO A 115 8.60 0.72 11.61
CA PRO A 115 9.23 -0.43 10.94
C PRO A 115 8.25 -1.28 10.12
N GLY A 116 6.96 -1.26 10.46
CA GLY A 116 5.89 -1.98 9.76
C GLY A 116 5.16 -1.16 8.69
N ALA A 117 5.56 0.09 8.42
CA ALA A 117 4.92 0.88 7.38
C ALA A 117 5.11 0.22 6.01
N MET A 118 4.06 0.20 5.20
CA MET A 118 4.10 -0.44 3.89
C MET A 118 4.95 0.37 2.92
N ARG A 119 6.20 -0.06 2.78
CA ARG A 119 7.16 0.50 1.82
C ARG A 119 6.84 -0.02 0.42
N VAL A 120 7.01 0.87 -0.55
CA VAL A 120 6.93 0.53 -1.97
C VAL A 120 8.35 0.37 -2.47
N HIS A 121 8.77 -0.87 -2.72
CA HIS A 121 10.09 -1.14 -3.26
C HIS A 121 10.06 -1.06 -4.79
N ARG A 122 11.09 -0.44 -5.38
CA ARG A 122 11.25 -0.34 -6.83
C ARG A 122 12.47 -1.12 -7.26
N PHE A 123 12.33 -1.94 -8.30
CA PHE A 123 13.44 -2.73 -8.83
C PHE A 123 13.28 -2.97 -10.34
N GLY A 124 14.35 -3.46 -10.98
CA GLY A 124 14.39 -3.62 -12.43
C GLY A 124 15.00 -2.40 -13.14
N LYS A 125 14.53 -2.09 -14.35
CA LYS A 125 15.05 -0.95 -15.14
C LYS A 125 14.60 0.37 -14.55
N GLU A 126 15.49 1.36 -14.54
CA GLU A 126 15.20 2.70 -13.98
C GLU A 126 14.08 3.43 -14.72
N GLU A 127 14.06 3.35 -16.05
CA GLU A 127 13.04 3.94 -16.91
C GLU A 127 11.70 3.21 -16.88
N ALA A 128 11.70 1.95 -16.43
CA ALA A 128 10.53 1.08 -16.45
C ALA A 128 10.50 0.13 -15.24
N PRO A 129 10.43 0.70 -14.01
CA PRO A 129 10.57 -0.10 -12.80
C PRO A 129 9.34 -0.96 -12.55
N LYS A 130 9.56 -2.02 -11.78
CA LYS A 130 8.52 -2.81 -11.13
C LYS A 130 8.29 -2.25 -9.74
N TYR A 131 7.05 -2.28 -9.27
CA TYR A 131 6.64 -1.75 -7.98
C TYR A 131 6.17 -2.89 -7.09
N PHE A 132 6.88 -3.14 -5.99
CA PHE A 132 6.52 -4.14 -5.01
C PHE A 132 5.92 -3.48 -3.76
N PHE A 133 4.65 -3.79 -3.50
CA PHE A 133 3.91 -3.40 -2.32
C PHE A 133 3.94 -4.56 -1.32
N ASN A 134 4.66 -4.36 -0.21
CA ASN A 134 4.77 -5.35 0.85
C ASN A 134 3.50 -5.37 1.74
N GLY A 135 2.40 -5.90 1.20
CA GLY A 135 1.15 -6.11 1.93
C GLY A 135 1.14 -7.33 2.84
N PHE A 136 2.24 -8.10 2.93
CA PHE A 136 2.30 -9.26 3.82
C PHE A 136 2.08 -8.84 5.29
N ALA A 137 2.44 -7.60 5.62
CA ALA A 137 2.24 -6.99 6.93
C ALA A 137 0.79 -6.60 7.25
N ALA A 138 -0.14 -6.69 6.29
CA ALA A 138 -1.56 -6.41 6.56
C ALA A 138 -2.13 -7.46 7.52
N ASN A 139 -2.77 -7.00 8.60
CA ASN A 139 -3.23 -7.86 9.69
C ASN A 139 -4.48 -8.68 9.30
N ASP A 140 -5.36 -8.13 8.47
CA ASP A 140 -6.68 -8.67 8.15
C ASP A 140 -7.07 -8.48 6.68
N THR A 141 -8.20 -9.08 6.29
CA THR A 141 -8.72 -9.08 4.91
C THR A 141 -9.21 -7.70 4.47
N THR A 142 -9.84 -6.93 5.36
CA THR A 142 -10.32 -5.57 5.08
C THR A 142 -9.13 -4.64 4.81
N SER A 143 -8.11 -4.65 5.65
CA SER A 143 -6.88 -3.89 5.44
C SER A 143 -6.18 -4.27 4.13
N THR A 144 -6.17 -5.56 3.79
CA THR A 144 -5.59 -6.04 2.51
C THR A 144 -6.33 -5.45 1.31
N LEU A 145 -7.67 -5.42 1.34
CA LEU A 145 -8.48 -4.84 0.27
C LEU A 145 -8.36 -3.31 0.20
N ASN A 146 -8.34 -2.62 1.34
CA ASN A 146 -8.14 -1.17 1.39
C ASN A 146 -6.80 -0.75 0.79
N ILE A 147 -5.74 -1.54 1.05
CA ILE A 147 -4.44 -1.34 0.40
C ILE A 147 -4.56 -1.54 -1.11
N TRP A 148 -5.23 -2.59 -1.57
CA TRP A 148 -5.43 -2.82 -3.00
C TRP A 148 -6.16 -1.65 -3.68
N GLU A 149 -7.26 -1.18 -3.10
CA GLU A 149 -7.98 0.00 -3.59
C GLU A 149 -7.08 1.24 -3.65
N ARG A 150 -6.23 1.43 -2.63
CA ARG A 150 -5.28 2.53 -2.58
C ARG A 150 -4.22 2.42 -3.68
N ILE A 151 -3.70 1.23 -3.95
CA ILE A 151 -2.76 1.00 -5.06
C ILE A 151 -3.39 1.41 -6.39
N GLN A 152 -4.65 1.06 -6.63
CA GLN A 152 -5.37 1.43 -7.86
C GLN A 152 -5.59 2.94 -8.00
N GLN A 153 -5.69 3.68 -6.90
CA GLN A 153 -5.85 5.14 -6.91
C GLN A 153 -4.55 5.90 -7.19
N LEU A 154 -3.39 5.29 -6.91
CA LEU A 154 -2.08 5.93 -7.05
C LEU A 154 -1.56 5.99 -8.50
N ASP A 155 -2.33 5.46 -9.46
CA ASP A 155 -2.08 5.55 -10.91
C ASP A 155 -0.66 5.12 -11.32
N TYR A 156 -0.16 4.05 -10.69
CA TYR A 156 1.09 3.43 -11.11
C TYR A 156 0.92 2.87 -12.53
N PRO A 157 1.96 2.94 -13.38
CA PRO A 157 1.98 2.16 -14.61
C PRO A 157 1.74 0.68 -14.27
N ASP A 158 0.61 0.13 -14.71
CA ASP A 158 0.11 -1.19 -14.28
C ASP A 158 -0.07 -2.13 -15.48
N HIS A 159 0.95 -2.21 -16.34
CA HIS A 159 0.94 -3.11 -17.50
C HIS A 159 0.65 -4.56 -17.12
N GLU A 160 0.99 -4.94 -15.89
CA GLU A 160 0.60 -6.22 -15.30
C GLU A 160 0.43 -6.08 -13.77
N ARG A 161 -0.73 -6.49 -13.25
CA ARG A 161 -1.04 -6.60 -11.83
C ARG A 161 -0.81 -8.04 -11.39
N THR A 162 0.19 -8.21 -10.53
CA THR A 162 0.59 -9.51 -9.99
C THR A 162 0.33 -9.54 -8.49
N VAL A 163 -0.45 -10.52 -8.02
CA VAL A 163 -0.59 -10.82 -6.59
C VAL A 163 0.34 -11.97 -6.22
N VAL A 164 1.06 -11.83 -5.11
CA VAL A 164 1.88 -12.90 -4.53
C VAL A 164 1.31 -13.29 -3.18
N MET A 165 0.72 -14.48 -3.08
CA MET A 165 0.12 -14.95 -1.83
C MET A 165 1.02 -15.95 -1.10
N SER A 166 1.39 -15.60 0.14
CA SER A 166 2.14 -16.46 1.05
C SER A 166 1.19 -17.31 1.91
N CYS A 167 1.29 -18.63 1.76
CA CYS A 167 0.49 -19.61 2.49
C CYS A 167 1.33 -20.33 3.57
N ARG A 168 0.67 -20.79 4.63
CA ARG A 168 1.28 -21.55 5.72
C ARG A 168 0.45 -22.77 6.10
N SER A 169 1.13 -23.88 6.37
CA SER A 169 0.52 -25.15 6.78
C SER A 169 -0.11 -25.12 8.18
N ASP A 170 0.40 -24.28 9.09
CA ASP A 170 -0.14 -24.13 10.45
C ASP A 170 -1.21 -23.04 10.59
N ARG A 171 -1.53 -22.31 9.50
CA ARG A 171 -2.56 -21.25 9.46
C ARG A 171 -3.46 -21.35 8.23
N VAL A 172 -3.89 -22.58 7.88
CA VAL A 172 -4.71 -22.85 6.69
C VAL A 172 -6.03 -22.05 6.69
N GLU A 173 -6.63 -21.80 7.85
CA GLU A 173 -7.86 -20.98 7.97
C GLU A 173 -7.68 -19.58 7.38
N ARG A 174 -6.52 -18.94 7.59
CA ARG A 174 -6.22 -17.64 6.97
C ARG A 174 -6.08 -17.76 5.45
N THR A 175 -5.51 -18.85 4.95
CA THR A 175 -5.43 -19.10 3.51
C THR A 175 -6.82 -19.28 2.90
N ILE A 176 -7.73 -19.98 3.60
CA ILE A 176 -9.13 -20.13 3.20
C ILE A 176 -9.82 -18.77 3.17
N ASP A 177 -9.68 -17.99 4.26
CA ASP A 177 -10.28 -16.66 4.38
C ASP A 177 -9.83 -15.71 3.26
N PHE A 178 -8.54 -15.70 2.93
CA PHE A 178 -8.03 -14.92 1.79
C PHE A 178 -8.54 -15.42 0.43
N ALA A 179 -8.68 -16.74 0.25
CA ALA A 179 -9.20 -17.32 -0.99
C ALA A 179 -10.70 -17.02 -1.20
N GLU A 180 -11.46 -16.87 -0.12
CA GLU A 180 -12.90 -16.62 -0.15
C GLU A 180 -13.25 -15.13 -0.13
N ASN A 181 -12.53 -14.32 0.64
CA ASN A 181 -12.91 -12.94 0.98
C ASN A 181 -11.94 -11.87 0.47
N VAL A 182 -10.77 -12.23 -0.09
CA VAL A 182 -9.80 -11.25 -0.61
C VAL A 182 -9.57 -11.42 -2.10
N LEU A 183 -9.03 -12.58 -2.51
CA LEU A 183 -8.64 -12.83 -3.90
C LEU A 183 -9.78 -12.65 -4.92
N PRO A 184 -11.06 -12.98 -4.62
CA PRO A 184 -12.17 -12.71 -5.55
C PRO A 184 -12.45 -11.23 -5.81
N HIS A 185 -11.97 -10.34 -4.95
CA HIS A 185 -12.18 -8.88 -5.02
C HIS A 185 -10.96 -8.12 -5.56
N ILE A 186 -9.87 -8.82 -5.88
CA ILE A 186 -8.67 -8.22 -6.46
C ILE A 186 -8.64 -8.52 -7.97
N GLU A 187 -8.59 -7.46 -8.77
CA GLU A 187 -8.37 -7.59 -10.22
C GLU A 187 -6.88 -7.81 -10.50
N MET A 188 -6.53 -9.00 -10.97
CA MET A 188 -5.14 -9.37 -11.23
C MET A 188 -5.01 -10.17 -12.52
N GLU A 189 -3.96 -9.90 -13.30
CA GLU A 189 -3.60 -10.74 -14.44
C GLU A 189 -2.86 -11.99 -13.97
N ARG A 190 -2.02 -11.87 -12.93
CA ARG A 190 -1.20 -12.98 -12.42
C ARG A 190 -1.38 -13.18 -10.93
N LEU A 191 -1.50 -14.45 -10.53
CA LEU A 191 -1.46 -14.89 -9.15
C LEU A 191 -0.30 -15.87 -8.96
N ILE A 192 0.62 -15.54 -8.06
CA ILE A 192 1.70 -16.41 -7.63
C ILE A 192 1.37 -16.90 -6.21
N VAL A 193 1.27 -18.21 -6.01
CA VAL A 193 1.10 -18.79 -4.67
C VAL A 193 2.40 -19.45 -4.21
N MET A 194 2.79 -19.21 -2.96
CA MET A 194 4.04 -19.69 -2.38
C MET A 194 3.86 -20.15 -0.93
N GLY A 195 4.92 -20.72 -0.37
CA GLY A 195 4.92 -21.25 1.01
C GLY A 195 4.42 -22.68 1.06
N GLU A 196 3.47 -22.97 1.96
CA GLU A 196 2.95 -24.32 2.18
C GLU A 196 1.42 -24.33 2.26
N SER A 197 0.81 -25.46 1.91
CA SER A 197 -0.65 -25.67 1.98
C SER A 197 -1.43 -24.65 1.16
N VAL A 198 -1.02 -24.45 -0.09
CA VAL A 198 -1.65 -23.50 -1.04
C VAL A 198 -3.00 -24.00 -1.59
N TRP A 199 -3.39 -25.22 -1.24
CA TRP A 199 -4.57 -25.91 -1.78
C TRP A 199 -5.88 -25.13 -1.70
N PRO A 200 -6.17 -24.28 -0.67
CA PRO A 200 -7.43 -23.53 -0.66
C PRO A 200 -7.52 -22.56 -1.84
N VAL A 201 -6.39 -21.95 -2.21
CA VAL A 201 -6.29 -21.01 -3.34
C VAL A 201 -6.44 -21.76 -4.66
N THR A 202 -5.73 -22.88 -4.84
CA THR A 202 -5.84 -23.67 -6.07
C THR A 202 -7.24 -24.25 -6.25
N LYS A 203 -7.88 -24.69 -5.17
CA LYS A 203 -9.28 -25.14 -5.18
C LYS A 203 -10.22 -24.01 -5.59
N ALA A 204 -10.08 -22.81 -5.01
CA ALA A 204 -10.91 -21.66 -5.36
C ALA A 204 -10.72 -21.23 -6.83
N TYR A 205 -9.50 -21.37 -7.38
CA TYR A 205 -9.23 -21.18 -8.80
C TYR A 205 -9.92 -22.25 -9.68
N GLU A 206 -9.80 -23.53 -9.34
CA GLU A 206 -10.46 -24.64 -10.05
C GLU A 206 -11.98 -24.54 -10.04
N GLU A 207 -12.56 -24.05 -8.93
CA GLU A 207 -13.99 -23.76 -8.80
C GLU A 207 -14.42 -22.48 -9.54
N GLY A 208 -13.48 -21.72 -10.11
CA GLY A 208 -13.74 -20.49 -10.85
C GLY A 208 -14.18 -19.32 -9.97
N LYS A 209 -13.91 -19.37 -8.67
CA LYS A 209 -14.16 -18.29 -7.70
C LYS A 209 -13.12 -17.17 -7.81
N ILE A 210 -11.89 -17.53 -8.21
CA ILE A 210 -10.79 -16.59 -8.48
C ILE A 210 -10.35 -16.81 -9.93
N ARG A 211 -10.08 -15.74 -10.68
CA ARG A 211 -9.87 -15.82 -12.14
C ARG A 211 -8.69 -14.95 -12.62
N PRO A 212 -7.46 -15.18 -12.14
CA PRO A 212 -6.29 -14.60 -12.78
C PRO A 212 -6.16 -15.15 -14.22
N LEU A 213 -5.51 -14.40 -15.11
CA LEU A 213 -5.15 -14.93 -16.44
C LEU A 213 -4.08 -16.03 -16.33
N ASN A 214 -3.22 -15.95 -15.31
CA ASN A 214 -2.17 -16.93 -15.06
C ASN A 214 -2.01 -17.21 -13.56
N LEU A 215 -2.14 -18.47 -13.15
CA LEU A 215 -1.83 -18.95 -11.81
C LEU A 215 -0.49 -19.70 -11.84
N ILE A 216 0.48 -19.21 -11.08
CA ILE A 216 1.78 -19.86 -10.88
C ILE A 216 1.84 -20.44 -9.47
N ASN A 217 1.96 -21.77 -9.39
CA ASN A 217 2.10 -22.47 -8.11
C ASN A 217 3.58 -22.73 -7.81
N LEU A 218 4.11 -22.00 -6.83
CA LEU A 218 5.47 -22.12 -6.29
C LEU A 218 5.44 -22.67 -4.85
N GLU A 219 4.50 -23.54 -4.52
CA GLU A 219 4.47 -24.23 -3.23
C GLU A 219 5.81 -24.94 -2.97
N LYS A 220 6.39 -24.69 -1.79
CA LYS A 220 7.70 -25.19 -1.33
C LYS A 220 8.90 -24.78 -2.20
N ALA A 221 8.73 -23.86 -3.14
CA ALA A 221 9.85 -23.26 -3.85
C ALA A 221 10.73 -22.45 -2.88
N SER A 222 12.02 -22.34 -3.21
CA SER A 222 12.93 -21.51 -2.42
C SER A 222 12.69 -20.02 -2.70
N THR A 223 13.15 -19.16 -1.78
CA THR A 223 13.05 -17.70 -1.92
C THR A 223 13.68 -17.23 -3.22
N GLU A 224 14.81 -17.82 -3.61
CA GLU A 224 15.54 -17.47 -4.84
C GLU A 224 14.68 -17.71 -6.08
N VAL A 225 14.01 -18.87 -6.16
CA VAL A 225 13.12 -19.20 -7.30
C VAL A 225 11.96 -18.22 -7.39
N ILE A 226 11.38 -17.84 -6.25
CA ILE A 226 10.27 -16.88 -6.20
C ILE A 226 10.75 -15.50 -6.66
N VAL A 227 11.89 -15.03 -6.15
CA VAL A 227 12.49 -13.75 -6.52
C VAL A 227 12.87 -13.72 -8.00
N ASP A 228 13.35 -14.82 -8.57
CA ASP A 228 13.66 -14.90 -9.99
C ASP A 228 12.40 -14.78 -10.86
N HIS A 229 11.28 -15.42 -10.47
CA HIS A 229 9.99 -15.19 -11.14
C HIS A 229 9.54 -13.72 -11.04
N LEU A 230 9.78 -13.04 -9.92
CA LEU A 230 9.45 -11.62 -9.76
C LEU A 230 10.29 -10.71 -10.66
N LYS A 231 11.57 -11.04 -10.88
CA LYS A 231 12.46 -10.31 -11.80
C LYS A 231 12.04 -10.47 -13.26
N GLU A 232 11.53 -11.64 -13.63
CA GLU A 232 11.08 -11.98 -14.99
C GLU A 232 9.72 -11.37 -15.38
N LEU A 233 9.00 -10.77 -14.43
CA LEU A 233 7.75 -10.06 -14.73
C LEU A 233 7.99 -8.95 -15.77
N PRO A 234 6.94 -8.53 -16.50
CA PRO A 234 7.03 -7.38 -17.40
C PRO A 234 7.52 -6.11 -16.68
N ASP A 235 8.16 -5.23 -17.42
CA ASP A 235 8.45 -3.88 -16.94
C ASP A 235 7.12 -3.14 -16.64
N HIS A 236 7.13 -2.21 -15.67
CA HIS A 236 5.91 -1.58 -15.15
C HIS A 236 4.89 -2.55 -14.52
N SER A 237 5.36 -3.66 -13.92
CA SER A 237 4.48 -4.52 -13.13
C SER A 237 4.20 -3.92 -11.76
N VAL A 238 2.94 -3.98 -11.33
CA VAL A 238 2.50 -3.73 -9.95
C VAL A 238 2.39 -5.08 -9.25
N ILE A 239 3.16 -5.27 -8.19
CA ILE A 239 3.28 -6.53 -7.47
C ILE A 239 2.80 -6.32 -6.04
N TYR A 240 1.77 -7.06 -5.63
CA TYR A 240 1.19 -6.95 -4.30
C TYR A 240 1.34 -8.26 -3.52
N GLY A 241 2.16 -8.24 -2.47
CA GLY A 241 2.36 -9.38 -1.58
C GLY A 241 1.28 -9.46 -0.49
N ILE A 242 0.60 -10.60 -0.33
CA ILE A 242 -0.50 -10.77 0.64
C ILE A 242 -0.44 -12.13 1.38
N GLY A 243 -1.20 -12.26 2.46
CA GLY A 243 -1.39 -13.52 3.19
C GLY A 243 -0.59 -13.59 4.49
N ASN A 244 0.33 -14.55 4.60
CA ASN A 244 1.12 -14.75 5.81
C ASN A 244 2.53 -14.15 5.69
N ILE A 245 2.87 -13.20 6.57
CA ILE A 245 4.22 -12.63 6.62
C ILE A 245 5.28 -13.61 7.12
N VAL A 246 5.10 -14.20 8.29
CA VAL A 246 6.12 -15.08 8.90
C VAL A 246 6.39 -16.30 8.00
N GLY A 247 7.66 -16.64 7.78
CA GLY A 247 8.07 -17.74 6.93
C GLY A 247 8.45 -17.31 5.51
N ALA A 248 7.62 -17.64 4.51
CA ALA A 248 7.95 -17.34 3.11
C ALA A 248 7.79 -15.84 2.78
N GLY A 249 6.75 -15.19 3.31
CA GLY A 249 6.45 -13.78 3.04
C GLY A 249 7.58 -12.84 3.45
N GLU A 250 8.11 -12.97 4.67
CA GLU A 250 9.18 -12.14 5.22
C GLU A 250 10.49 -12.32 4.43
N LYS A 251 10.81 -13.56 4.02
CA LYS A 251 12.02 -13.86 3.26
C LYS A 251 11.97 -13.27 1.86
N VAL A 252 10.83 -13.39 1.18
CA VAL A 252 10.64 -12.80 -0.15
C VAL A 252 10.63 -11.28 -0.06
N ALA A 253 9.93 -10.70 0.93
CA ALA A 253 9.95 -9.26 1.14
C ALA A 253 11.37 -8.73 1.35
N ALA A 254 12.14 -9.34 2.27
CA ALA A 254 13.53 -8.95 2.52
C ALA A 254 14.42 -9.11 1.27
N ALA A 255 14.29 -10.22 0.55
CA ALA A 255 15.07 -10.45 -0.66
C ALA A 255 14.71 -9.48 -1.80
N VAL A 256 13.45 -9.04 -1.90
CA VAL A 256 13.03 -8.01 -2.86
C VAL A 256 13.59 -6.65 -2.46
N GLU A 257 13.59 -6.30 -1.17
CA GLU A 257 14.17 -5.04 -0.66
C GLU A 257 15.67 -4.90 -0.95
N GLU A 258 16.40 -6.02 -1.09
CA GLU A 258 17.81 -6.04 -1.49
C GLU A 258 18.02 -5.87 -3.01
N LEU A 259 16.97 -5.87 -3.82
CA LEU A 259 17.10 -5.69 -5.26
C LEU A 259 17.34 -4.21 -5.61
N GLU A 260 18.39 -3.96 -6.39
CA GLU A 260 18.72 -2.62 -6.88
C GLU A 260 18.13 -2.36 -8.28
N PHE A 261 18.14 -1.09 -8.68
CA PHE A 261 17.94 -0.70 -10.07
C PHE A 261 19.05 -1.25 -10.94
N GLN A 262 18.69 -1.79 -12.10
CA GLN A 262 19.65 -2.02 -13.18
C GLN A 262 19.75 -0.74 -14.01
N PRO A 263 20.93 -0.12 -14.15
CA PRO A 263 21.10 1.03 -15.02
C PRO A 263 20.73 0.63 -16.45
N SER A 264 20.02 1.52 -17.17
CA SER A 264 19.79 1.32 -18.59
C SER A 264 21.12 1.27 -19.32
N TYR A 265 21.45 0.11 -19.88
CA TYR A 265 22.48 0.04 -20.91
C TYR A 265 21.98 0.85 -22.11
N ARG A 266 22.42 2.10 -22.24
CA ARG A 266 22.55 2.70 -23.57
C ARG A 266 23.58 1.85 -24.30
N GLY A 267 23.10 0.92 -25.12
CA GLY A 267 23.94 0.08 -25.95
C GLY A 267 25.02 0.94 -26.61
N GLU A 268 26.27 0.54 -26.39
CA GLU A 268 27.40 1.06 -27.15
C GLU A 268 27.08 0.86 -28.63
N ILE A 269 26.84 1.96 -29.34
CA ILE A 269 26.88 1.95 -30.79
C ILE A 269 28.35 1.67 -31.12
N GLY A 270 28.63 0.43 -31.50
CA GLY A 270 29.94 0.03 -32.01
C GLY A 270 30.34 0.98 -33.14
N TRP A 271 31.50 1.61 -32.97
CA TRP A 271 32.18 2.31 -34.04
C TRP A 271 32.75 1.27 -34.99
N ASP A 272 31.98 0.86 -35.99
CA ASP A 272 32.53 0.23 -37.19
C ASP A 272 31.82 0.81 -38.43
N GLU A 273 32.65 1.47 -39.25
CA GLU A 273 32.48 1.83 -40.65
C GLU A 273 31.26 2.68 -41.06
N VAL A 274 31.47 4.00 -41.08
CA VAL A 274 30.82 4.85 -42.09
C VAL A 274 31.93 5.49 -42.92
N GLU A 275 32.05 4.99 -44.16
CA GLU A 275 32.90 5.56 -45.20
C GLU A 275 32.62 7.05 -45.40
N GLU A 276 33.69 7.81 -45.58
CA GLU A 276 33.67 9.21 -45.99
C GLU A 276 32.89 9.39 -47.30
N VAL A 277 31.86 10.22 -47.26
CA VAL A 277 31.43 10.98 -48.45
C VAL A 277 31.44 12.46 -48.07
N GLU A 278 32.57 13.11 -48.36
CA GLU A 278 32.62 14.55 -48.55
C GLU A 278 31.73 14.93 -49.74
N GLU A 279 30.87 15.94 -49.59
CA GLU A 279 31.03 17.20 -50.31
C GLU A 279 29.92 18.21 -49.97
N SER A 280 30.35 19.32 -49.39
CA SER A 280 29.91 20.70 -49.58
C SER A 280 28.42 21.02 -49.86
N ARG A 281 27.83 21.85 -48.98
CA ARG A 281 27.33 23.19 -49.36
C ARG A 281 26.94 24.03 -48.13
N SER A 282 27.38 25.28 -48.20
CA SER A 282 27.36 26.33 -47.20
C SER A 282 26.08 27.19 -47.27
N PHE A 283 26.01 28.16 -46.32
CA PHE A 283 25.06 29.29 -46.17
C PHE A 283 23.77 28.97 -45.39
N SER A 284 23.28 29.77 -44.43
CA SER A 284 23.73 31.03 -43.84
C SER A 284 22.91 31.30 -42.56
N ARG A 285 23.54 31.84 -41.52
CA ARG A 285 22.85 32.47 -40.37
C ARG A 285 21.91 33.59 -40.84
N LYS A 286 20.69 33.64 -40.30
CA LYS A 286 19.94 34.89 -40.14
C LYS A 286 19.35 35.00 -38.73
N VAL A 287 19.79 36.06 -38.08
CA VAL A 287 19.32 36.67 -36.84
C VAL A 287 17.87 37.13 -37.02
N LEU A 288 17.00 36.80 -36.07
CA LEU A 288 15.69 37.45 -35.93
C LEU A 288 15.81 38.54 -34.85
N GLN A 289 15.75 39.79 -35.32
CA GLN A 289 15.51 40.97 -34.49
C GLN A 289 14.04 41.02 -34.08
N THR A 290 13.82 41.35 -32.81
CA THR A 290 12.54 41.71 -32.22
C THR A 290 12.12 43.12 -32.63
N ASN A 291 10.81 43.30 -32.91
CA ASN A 291 9.92 44.34 -32.36
C ASN A 291 8.79 44.71 -33.35
N LYS A 292 7.55 44.39 -32.97
CA LYS A 292 6.57 45.39 -32.52
C LYS A 292 5.43 44.71 -31.78
#